data_AF-A0A538JQ70-F1
#
_entry.id   AF-A0A538JQ70-F1
#
_cell.length_a   1.000
_cell.length_b   1.000
_cell.length_c   1.000
_cell.angle_alpha   90.00
_cell.angle_beta   90.00
_cell.angle_gamma   90.00
#
_symmetry.space_group_name_H-M   'P 1'
#
loop_
_entity.id
_entity.type
_entity.pdbx_description
1 polymer ?
#
loop_
_entity_poly.entity_id
_entity_poly.type
_entity_poly.pdbx_seq_one_letter_code
_entity_poly.pdbx_strand_id
1 'polypeptide(L)'
;MEIQRGLGRGLGALFPSTQAGEGDASTTGTAPTERELSVAMAPTDLGVVIQDVIYAGLDALLAAMPLDLCAYLHLAEATGPQLYLRTPDLSSMDANECFALFGALRDALDANEEDDSPLEVRGFHALRMNTPGPRSRGLHVVGRRADELDERERELAGRLSHALGAATHALEAVGPASGEPTLRLSVEVVEGGPQADISLEAGGETRTGRGTAESPFEAVARAVLDAFRGEFQLVHAGLQEAGGERVALVIVEDVLAERGLGSALGQDPLQATAAAALEAVGRVRDASARARRDRRMGTFPPSP
;
A
#
# COMPACT_ATOMS: atom_id res chain seq x y z
N MET A 1 -5.49 -33.48 26.06
CA MET A 1 -5.08 -32.15 26.52
C MET A 1 -4.67 -31.38 25.28
N GLU A 2 -5.64 -30.66 24.71
CA GLU A 2 -5.49 -29.80 23.53
C GLU A 2 -4.87 -28.47 23.94
N ILE A 3 -3.97 -27.93 23.10
CA ILE A 3 -3.88 -26.50 22.84
C ILE A 3 -3.63 -26.32 21.33
N GLN A 4 -4.60 -25.67 20.69
CA GLN A 4 -4.63 -25.23 19.30
C GLN A 4 -4.02 -23.82 19.11
N ARG A 5 -3.78 -23.50 17.83
CA ARG A 5 -3.79 -22.19 17.12
C ARG A 5 -2.40 -21.62 16.76
N GLY A 6 -2.09 -21.30 15.50
CA GLY A 6 -2.88 -21.37 14.28
C GLY A 6 -2.05 -20.94 13.07
N LEU A 7 -1.91 -21.84 12.10
CA LEU A 7 -1.47 -21.60 10.73
C LEU A 7 -2.62 -22.05 9.82
N GLY A 8 -2.95 -21.23 8.81
CA GLY A 8 -3.63 -21.69 7.61
C GLY A 8 -4.96 -21.00 7.29
N ARG A 9 -5.01 -20.30 6.16
CA ARG A 9 -6.08 -20.39 5.14
C ARG A 9 -5.49 -19.99 3.79
N GLY A 10 -5.64 -20.85 2.77
CA GLY A 10 -5.25 -20.48 1.41
C GLY A 10 -5.06 -21.59 0.38
N LEU A 11 -5.62 -22.79 0.55
CA LEU A 11 -5.61 -23.83 -0.51
C LEU A 11 -6.94 -24.60 -0.46
N GLY A 12 -7.94 -24.09 -1.18
CA GLY A 12 -9.25 -24.75 -1.28
C GLY A 12 -10.16 -24.27 -2.40
N ALA A 13 -9.75 -23.31 -3.23
CA ALA A 13 -10.64 -22.69 -4.23
C ALA A 13 -10.47 -23.24 -5.67
N LEU A 14 -9.80 -24.38 -5.87
CA LEU A 14 -9.45 -24.85 -7.21
C LEU A 14 -10.01 -26.24 -7.55
N PHE A 15 -11.30 -26.53 -7.36
CA PHE A 15 -12.02 -27.57 -8.14
C PHE A 15 -13.55 -27.32 -8.12
N PRO A 16 -14.24 -27.24 -9.28
CA PRO A 16 -15.68 -27.28 -9.33
C PRO A 16 -16.15 -28.74 -9.35
N SER A 17 -17.10 -29.11 -8.49
CA SER A 17 -17.81 -30.39 -8.58
C SER A 17 -19.31 -30.15 -8.42
N THR A 18 -20.03 -30.50 -9.48
CA THR A 18 -21.47 -30.36 -9.72
C THR A 18 -22.27 -31.51 -9.09
N GLN A 19 -23.50 -31.18 -8.64
CA GLN A 19 -24.72 -32.02 -8.50
C GLN A 19 -24.71 -33.20 -7.49
N ALA A 20 -25.79 -33.66 -6.86
CA ALA A 20 -27.22 -33.32 -6.77
C ALA A 20 -27.82 -34.11 -5.57
N GLY A 21 -28.98 -33.70 -5.04
CA GLY A 21 -29.77 -34.51 -4.09
C GLY A 21 -30.87 -33.71 -3.37
N GLU A 22 -32.12 -34.04 -3.67
CA GLU A 22 -33.40 -33.36 -3.35
C GLU A 22 -33.94 -33.55 -1.91
N GLY A 23 -34.84 -32.61 -1.52
CA GLY A 23 -35.97 -32.79 -0.58
C GLY A 23 -35.74 -32.29 0.86
N ASP A 24 -36.60 -31.54 1.55
CA ASP A 24 -37.95 -31.04 1.26
C ASP A 24 -38.30 -29.91 2.28
N ALA A 25 -39.22 -29.03 1.85
CA ALA A 25 -40.14 -28.14 2.57
C ALA A 25 -39.71 -27.22 3.75
N SER A 26 -39.66 -25.92 3.40
CA SER A 26 -40.45 -24.81 4.00
C SER A 26 -40.28 -24.48 5.49
N THR A 27 -39.67 -23.33 5.77
CA THR A 27 -40.36 -22.22 6.46
C THR A 27 -39.61 -20.91 6.25
N THR A 28 -40.42 -19.86 6.11
CA THR A 28 -40.12 -18.45 5.86
C THR A 28 -39.12 -17.82 6.84
N GLY A 29 -38.15 -17.11 6.28
CA GLY A 29 -37.27 -16.18 6.98
C GLY A 29 -36.19 -15.69 6.03
N THR A 30 -36.48 -14.66 5.24
CA THR A 30 -35.48 -14.00 4.39
C THR A 30 -34.47 -13.32 5.31
N ALA A 31 -33.42 -14.04 5.67
CA ALA A 31 -32.29 -13.50 6.39
C ALA A 31 -31.66 -12.37 5.55
N PRO A 32 -31.22 -11.27 6.18
CA PRO A 32 -30.45 -10.25 5.48
C PRO A 32 -29.23 -10.94 4.87
N THR A 33 -29.03 -10.75 3.57
CA THR A 33 -27.83 -11.24 2.90
C THR A 33 -26.70 -10.29 3.30
N GLU A 34 -26.09 -10.53 4.46
CA GLU A 34 -24.80 -9.94 4.83
C GLU A 34 -23.79 -10.35 3.76
N ARG A 35 -23.57 -9.46 2.79
CA ARG A 35 -22.42 -9.54 1.91
C ARG A 35 -21.34 -8.67 2.53
N GLU A 36 -20.66 -9.26 3.51
CA GLU A 36 -19.40 -8.72 4.02
C GLU A 36 -18.36 -8.80 2.88
N LEU A 37 -18.33 -7.79 2.02
CA LEU A 37 -17.26 -7.58 1.06
C LEU A 37 -16.04 -7.10 1.85
N SER A 38 -15.37 -8.05 2.50
CA SER A 38 -14.02 -7.85 3.02
C SER A 38 -13.06 -7.79 1.82
N VAL A 39 -13.03 -6.65 1.15
CA VAL A 39 -11.91 -6.31 0.29
C VAL A 39 -10.79 -5.85 1.23
N ALA A 40 -10.04 -6.83 1.76
CA ALA A 40 -8.63 -6.56 1.96
C ALA A 40 -8.12 -6.14 0.58
N MET A 41 -7.53 -4.95 0.47
CA MET A 41 -6.79 -4.63 -0.74
C MET A 41 -5.88 -5.84 -0.98
N ALA A 42 -6.07 -6.50 -2.12
CA ALA A 42 -5.03 -7.34 -2.65
C ALA A 42 -3.75 -6.49 -2.59
N PRO A 43 -2.57 -7.07 -2.29
CA PRO A 43 -1.32 -6.34 -2.49
C PRO A 43 -1.47 -5.63 -3.84
N THR A 44 -1.37 -4.30 -3.83
CA THR A 44 -1.54 -3.50 -5.05
C THR A 44 -0.76 -4.21 -6.15
N ASP A 45 -1.29 -4.32 -7.38
CA ASP A 45 -0.60 -5.04 -8.46
C ASP A 45 0.89 -4.67 -8.54
N LEU A 46 1.20 -3.41 -8.20
CA LEU A 46 2.56 -2.89 -8.05
C LEU A 46 3.41 -3.57 -6.97
N GLY A 47 2.89 -3.83 -5.77
CA GLY A 47 3.63 -4.51 -4.70
C GLY A 47 4.01 -5.95 -5.07
N VAL A 48 3.12 -6.65 -5.78
CA VAL A 48 3.42 -7.98 -6.34
C VAL A 48 4.50 -7.87 -7.41
N VAL A 49 4.39 -6.90 -8.32
CA VAL A 49 5.42 -6.65 -9.36
C VAL A 49 6.78 -6.32 -8.76
N ILE A 50 6.83 -5.48 -7.71
CA ILE A 50 8.06 -5.13 -7.00
C ILE A 50 8.69 -6.37 -6.39
N GLN A 51 7.89 -7.19 -5.71
CA GLN A 51 8.35 -8.45 -5.14
C GLN A 51 8.89 -9.39 -6.23
N ASP A 52 8.21 -9.53 -7.36
CA ASP A 52 8.64 -10.37 -8.48
C ASP A 52 9.97 -9.89 -9.07
N VAL A 53 10.13 -8.56 -9.22
CA VAL A 53 11.38 -7.95 -9.70
C VAL A 53 12.53 -8.21 -8.74
N ILE A 54 12.32 -8.00 -7.44
CA ILE A 54 13.32 -8.28 -6.41
C ILE A 54 13.76 -9.74 -6.49
N TYR A 55 12.80 -10.67 -6.49
CA TYR A 55 13.11 -12.10 -6.51
C TYR A 55 13.79 -12.54 -7.81
N ALA A 56 13.36 -12.04 -8.97
CA ALA A 56 14.02 -12.31 -10.25
C ALA A 56 15.47 -11.79 -10.25
N GLY A 57 15.72 -10.63 -9.61
CA GLY A 57 17.06 -10.07 -9.48
C GLY A 57 17.97 -10.89 -8.55
N LEU A 58 17.44 -11.38 -7.42
CA LEU A 58 18.17 -12.30 -6.55
C LEU A 58 18.48 -13.63 -7.26
N ASP A 59 17.54 -14.14 -8.05
CA ASP A 59 17.75 -15.33 -8.88
C ASP A 59 18.82 -15.10 -9.95
N ALA A 60 18.86 -13.89 -10.54
CA ALA A 60 19.92 -13.52 -11.48
C ALA A 60 21.31 -13.44 -10.82
N LEU A 61 21.40 -12.94 -9.59
CA LEU A 61 22.66 -12.95 -8.82
C LEU A 61 23.13 -14.38 -8.57
N LEU A 62 22.24 -15.28 -8.14
CA LEU A 62 22.56 -16.70 -7.91
C LEU A 62 22.89 -17.46 -9.19
N ALA A 63 22.30 -17.07 -10.32
CA ALA A 63 22.66 -17.65 -11.62
C ALA A 63 24.03 -17.18 -12.12
N ALA A 64 24.46 -15.97 -11.73
CA ALA A 64 25.72 -15.38 -12.15
C ALA A 64 26.92 -15.87 -11.32
N MET A 65 26.72 -16.17 -10.04
CA MET A 65 27.79 -16.56 -9.12
C MET A 65 27.28 -17.46 -7.97
N PRO A 66 28.11 -18.38 -7.46
CA PRO A 66 27.75 -19.23 -6.35
C PRO A 66 27.78 -18.42 -5.04
N LEU A 67 26.61 -18.19 -4.45
CA LEU A 67 26.47 -17.48 -3.18
C LEU A 67 25.84 -18.40 -2.14
N ASP A 68 26.33 -18.32 -0.90
CA ASP A 68 25.72 -19.00 0.25
C ASP A 68 24.77 -18.05 1.01
N LEU A 69 24.97 -16.74 0.88
CA LEU A 69 24.09 -15.68 1.35
C LEU A 69 23.67 -14.80 0.17
N CYS A 70 22.37 -14.63 -0.03
CA CYS A 70 21.80 -13.75 -1.04
C CYS A 70 20.47 -13.19 -0.50
N ALA A 71 20.55 -11.96 -0.01
CA ALA A 71 19.46 -11.27 0.66
C ALA A 71 19.31 -9.84 0.14
N TYR A 72 18.08 -9.34 0.19
CA TYR A 72 17.76 -7.94 -0.01
C TYR A 72 16.80 -7.48 1.09
N LEU A 73 17.16 -6.41 1.79
CA LEU A 73 16.25 -5.71 2.69
C LEU A 73 15.72 -4.48 1.98
N HIS A 74 14.41 -4.40 1.90
CA HIS A 74 13.72 -3.24 1.36
C HIS A 74 13.05 -2.47 2.48
N LEU A 75 13.34 -1.17 2.58
CA LEU A 75 12.61 -0.26 3.45
C LEU A 75 11.89 0.77 2.59
N ALA A 76 10.60 0.59 2.43
CA ALA A 76 9.71 1.60 1.85
C ALA A 76 9.18 2.53 2.95
N GLU A 77 8.77 3.74 2.56
CA GLU A 77 8.23 4.71 3.52
C GLU A 77 6.88 4.26 4.14
N ALA A 78 6.10 3.43 3.44
CA ALA A 78 4.77 2.97 3.89
C ALA A 78 4.78 1.63 4.60
N THR A 79 5.81 0.81 4.34
CA THR A 79 5.91 -0.55 4.88
C THR A 79 7.24 -0.68 5.59
N GLY A 80 7.22 -1.18 6.83
CA GLY A 80 8.43 -1.44 7.60
C GLY A 80 9.41 -2.36 6.84
N PRO A 81 10.63 -2.57 7.36
CA PRO A 81 11.66 -3.31 6.64
C PRO A 81 11.19 -4.72 6.28
N GLN A 82 11.30 -5.05 5.00
CA GLN A 82 10.94 -6.35 4.45
C GLN A 82 12.21 -7.08 4.02
N LEU A 83 12.33 -8.34 4.43
CA LEU A 83 13.44 -9.20 4.06
C LEU A 83 13.04 -10.13 2.90
N TYR A 84 13.81 -10.06 1.83
CA TYR A 84 13.78 -10.97 0.70
C TYR A 84 15.04 -11.83 0.76
N LEU A 85 14.87 -13.14 0.92
CA LEU A 85 15.97 -14.08 1.10
C LEU A 85 15.85 -15.22 0.09
N ARG A 86 16.96 -15.55 -0.58
CA ARG A 86 17.06 -16.76 -1.42
C ARG A 86 17.94 -17.83 -0.79
N THR A 87 19.03 -17.43 -0.17
CA THR A 87 19.93 -18.33 0.57
C THR A 87 20.52 -17.56 1.75
N PRO A 88 20.77 -18.20 2.90
CA PRO A 88 20.53 -19.62 3.21
C PRO A 88 19.04 -19.99 3.35
N ASP A 89 18.72 -21.27 3.23
CA ASP A 89 17.41 -21.79 3.64
C ASP A 89 17.30 -21.70 5.17
N LEU A 90 16.36 -20.90 5.65
CA LEU A 90 16.12 -20.69 7.08
C LEU A 90 15.75 -21.99 7.80
N SER A 91 15.19 -22.99 7.10
CA SER A 91 14.87 -24.28 7.70
C SER A 91 16.12 -25.07 8.15
N SER A 92 17.27 -24.74 7.57
CA SER A 92 18.58 -25.33 7.90
C SER A 92 19.29 -24.63 9.07
N MET A 93 18.73 -23.53 9.58
CA MET A 93 19.32 -22.70 10.62
C MET A 93 18.56 -22.85 11.94
N ASP A 94 19.28 -22.74 13.05
CA ASP A 94 18.63 -22.64 14.36
C ASP A 94 18.06 -21.23 14.61
N ALA A 95 17.25 -21.10 15.67
CA ALA A 95 16.59 -19.84 16.01
C ALA A 95 17.59 -18.72 16.36
N ASN A 96 18.73 -19.04 16.98
CA ASN A 96 19.75 -18.06 17.34
C ASN A 96 20.50 -17.58 16.09
N GLU A 97 20.76 -18.48 15.15
CA GLU A 97 21.37 -18.17 13.86
C GLU A 97 20.46 -17.28 13.02
N CYS A 98 19.17 -17.60 12.93
CA CYS A 98 18.18 -16.75 12.27
C CYS A 98 18.12 -15.36 12.91
N PHE A 99 18.00 -15.30 14.24
CA PHE A 99 17.91 -14.03 14.96
C PHE A 99 19.16 -13.16 14.75
N ALA A 100 20.35 -13.75 14.81
CA ALA A 100 21.59 -13.04 14.62
C ALA A 100 21.77 -12.56 13.16
N LEU A 101 21.35 -13.37 12.18
CA LEU A 101 21.33 -12.96 10.77
C LEU A 101 20.42 -11.74 10.56
N PHE A 102 19.18 -11.81 11.03
CA PHE A 102 18.23 -10.70 10.87
C PHE A 102 18.67 -9.44 11.63
N GLY A 103 19.22 -9.60 12.83
CA GLY A 103 19.81 -8.50 13.58
C GLY A 103 20.93 -7.82 12.82
N ALA A 104 21.91 -8.59 12.33
CA ALA A 104 23.05 -8.05 11.58
C ALA A 104 22.62 -7.34 10.29
N LEU A 105 21.66 -7.91 9.54
CA LEU A 105 21.14 -7.29 8.32
C LEU A 105 20.40 -5.97 8.60
N ARG A 106 19.58 -5.94 9.66
CA ARG A 106 18.89 -4.71 10.09
C ARG A 106 19.90 -3.65 10.54
N ASP A 107 20.86 -4.03 11.37
CA ASP A 107 21.87 -3.11 11.88
C ASP A 107 22.74 -2.55 10.72
N ALA A 108 23.04 -3.38 9.70
CA ALA A 108 23.71 -2.93 8.48
C ALA A 108 22.86 -1.97 7.64
N LEU A 109 21.55 -2.20 7.54
CA LEU A 109 20.61 -1.30 6.86
C LEU A 109 20.51 0.05 7.59
N ASP A 110 20.53 0.03 8.92
CA ASP A 110 20.48 1.23 9.75
C ASP A 110 21.78 2.03 9.71
N ALA A 111 22.94 1.35 9.63
CA ALA A 111 24.24 2.00 9.46
C ALA A 111 24.32 2.81 8.15
N ASN A 112 23.68 2.33 7.07
CA ASN A 112 23.48 3.05 5.80
C ASN A 112 24.77 3.71 5.26
N GLU A 113 25.89 2.99 5.23
CA GLU A 113 27.14 3.55 4.67
C GLU A 113 27.02 3.71 3.15
N GLU A 114 27.69 4.72 2.60
CA GLU A 114 27.54 5.11 1.19
C GLU A 114 28.21 4.11 0.23
N ASP A 115 29.31 3.51 0.64
CA ASP A 115 30.11 2.62 -0.21
C ASP A 115 29.76 1.15 -0.03
N ASP A 116 29.89 0.40 -1.12
CA ASP A 116 29.87 -1.06 -1.11
C ASP A 116 31.05 -1.54 -0.25
N SER A 117 30.76 -2.23 0.84
CA SER A 117 31.79 -2.60 1.82
C SER A 117 31.66 -4.05 2.30
N PRO A 118 32.77 -4.68 2.73
CA PRO A 118 32.72 -5.99 3.34
C PRO A 118 31.87 -5.98 4.61
N LEU A 119 31.16 -7.08 4.85
CA LEU A 119 30.33 -7.32 6.03
C LEU A 119 30.53 -8.75 6.50
N GLU A 120 30.92 -8.92 7.75
CA GLU A 120 30.95 -10.23 8.41
C GLU A 120 29.60 -10.51 9.05
N VAL A 121 28.89 -11.52 8.54
CA VAL A 121 27.61 -11.95 9.12
C VAL A 121 27.68 -13.44 9.42
N ARG A 122 27.85 -13.81 10.70
CA ARG A 122 27.72 -15.21 11.17
C ARG A 122 28.50 -16.24 10.32
N GLY A 123 29.72 -15.89 9.93
CA GLY A 123 30.61 -16.74 9.14
C GLY A 123 30.31 -16.73 7.64
N PHE A 124 29.52 -15.77 7.17
CA PHE A 124 29.49 -15.36 5.78
C PHE A 124 30.44 -14.17 5.59
N HIS A 125 31.40 -14.35 4.69
CA HIS A 125 32.20 -13.28 4.11
C HIS A 125 31.32 -12.57 3.08
N ALA A 126 30.61 -11.54 3.51
CA ALA A 126 29.61 -10.87 2.69
C ALA A 126 30.10 -9.51 2.17
N LEU A 127 29.50 -9.10 1.06
CA LEU A 127 29.53 -7.74 0.55
C LEU A 127 28.14 -7.15 0.78
N ARG A 128 28.08 -5.96 1.36
CA ARG A 128 26.86 -5.17 1.46
C ARG A 128 26.88 -4.04 0.44
N MET A 129 25.74 -3.80 -0.19
CA MET A 129 25.54 -2.74 -1.17
C MET A 129 24.23 -2.01 -0.86
N ASN A 130 24.33 -0.73 -0.50
CA ASN A 130 23.17 0.10 -0.23
C ASN A 130 22.65 0.73 -1.52
N THR A 131 21.33 0.68 -1.73
CA THR A 131 20.69 1.27 -2.90
C THR A 131 19.73 2.38 -2.44
N PRO A 132 19.94 3.63 -2.88
CA PRO A 132 19.05 4.73 -2.54
C PRO A 132 17.90 4.85 -3.54
N GLY A 133 16.71 5.17 -3.03
CA GLY A 133 15.53 5.51 -3.80
C GLY A 133 14.88 6.82 -3.30
N PRO A 134 14.01 7.45 -4.08
CA PRO A 134 13.33 8.69 -3.67
C PRO A 134 12.41 8.53 -2.45
N ARG A 135 11.84 7.33 -2.27
CA ARG A 135 10.87 6.97 -1.21
C ARG A 135 11.14 5.63 -0.54
N SER A 136 12.31 5.07 -0.82
CA SER A 136 12.72 3.80 -0.26
C SER A 136 14.24 3.70 -0.24
N ARG A 137 14.75 2.81 0.58
CA ARG A 137 16.16 2.41 0.56
C ARG A 137 16.26 0.89 0.59
N GLY A 138 17.32 0.38 0.00
CA GLY A 138 17.59 -1.04 -0.11
C GLY A 138 18.97 -1.38 0.43
N LEU A 139 19.11 -2.61 0.91
CA LEU A 139 20.39 -3.21 1.27
C LEU A 139 20.46 -4.58 0.62
N HIS A 140 21.35 -4.76 -0.34
CA HIS A 140 21.72 -6.08 -0.85
C HIS A 140 22.86 -6.62 0.00
N VAL A 141 22.78 -7.89 0.39
CA VAL A 141 23.87 -8.61 1.05
C VAL A 141 24.08 -9.93 0.35
N VAL A 142 25.28 -10.10 -0.20
CA VAL A 142 25.69 -11.31 -0.90
C VAL A 142 27.00 -11.83 -0.35
N GLY A 143 27.19 -13.14 -0.24
CA GLY A 143 28.43 -13.67 0.31
C GLY A 143 28.53 -15.19 0.28
N ARG A 144 29.69 -15.69 0.69
CA ARG A 144 30.00 -17.12 0.81
C ARG A 144 30.54 -17.43 2.21
N ARG A 145 30.46 -18.69 2.62
CA ARG A 145 31.05 -19.19 3.87
C ARG A 145 32.51 -19.59 3.71
N ALA A 146 32.90 -20.06 2.53
CA ALA A 146 34.22 -20.64 2.32
C ALA A 146 35.31 -19.57 2.15
N ASP A 147 35.01 -18.54 1.37
CA ASP A 147 35.96 -17.55 0.92
C ASP A 147 35.28 -16.22 0.55
N GLU A 148 36.04 -15.13 0.61
CA GLU A 148 35.59 -13.81 0.14
C GLU A 148 35.30 -13.82 -1.37
N LEU A 149 34.39 -12.94 -1.81
CA LEU A 149 34.21 -12.63 -3.23
C LEU A 149 35.48 -12.00 -3.78
N ASP A 150 35.96 -12.43 -4.94
CA ASP A 150 37.09 -11.79 -5.60
C ASP A 150 36.72 -10.41 -6.18
N GLU A 151 37.70 -9.66 -6.68
CA GLU A 151 37.48 -8.31 -7.20
C GLU A 151 36.44 -8.26 -8.34
N ARG A 152 36.46 -9.25 -9.23
CA ARG A 152 35.56 -9.30 -10.37
C ARG A 152 34.14 -9.66 -9.92
N GLU A 153 34.02 -10.57 -8.97
CA GLU A 153 32.76 -10.96 -8.36
C GLU A 153 32.15 -9.79 -7.59
N ARG A 154 32.95 -9.05 -6.82
CA ARG A 154 32.52 -7.82 -6.13
C ARG A 154 32.00 -6.77 -7.12
N GLU A 155 32.74 -6.51 -8.19
CA GLU A 155 32.32 -5.55 -9.23
C GLU A 155 30.99 -5.98 -9.89
N LEU A 156 30.85 -7.27 -10.21
CA LEU A 156 29.64 -7.81 -10.81
C LEU A 156 28.44 -7.74 -9.85
N ALA A 157 28.64 -8.14 -8.59
CA ALA A 157 27.63 -8.08 -7.54
C ALA A 157 27.16 -6.65 -7.30
N GLY A 158 28.09 -5.70 -7.19
CA GLY A 158 27.78 -4.28 -7.06
C GLY A 158 26.93 -3.79 -8.22
N ARG A 159 27.39 -4.00 -9.47
CA ARG A 159 26.66 -3.54 -10.66
C ARG A 159 25.26 -4.13 -10.77
N LEU A 160 25.09 -5.43 -10.53
CA LEU A 160 23.78 -6.09 -10.58
C LEU A 160 22.86 -5.60 -9.46
N SER A 161 23.38 -5.50 -8.23
CA SER A 161 22.62 -5.05 -7.06
C SER A 161 22.17 -3.60 -7.20
N HIS A 162 23.04 -2.71 -7.69
CA HIS A 162 22.69 -1.31 -7.96
C HIS A 162 21.66 -1.17 -9.08
N ALA A 163 21.78 -1.97 -10.15
CA ALA A 163 20.79 -1.98 -11.22
C ALA A 163 19.42 -2.50 -10.74
N LEU A 164 19.41 -3.56 -9.94
CA LEU A 164 18.20 -4.12 -9.34
C LEU A 164 17.55 -3.15 -8.34
N GLY A 165 18.36 -2.54 -7.48
CA GLY A 165 17.91 -1.49 -6.56
C GLY A 165 17.28 -0.32 -7.33
N ALA A 166 17.96 0.19 -8.35
CA ALA A 166 17.44 1.28 -9.18
C ALA A 166 16.08 0.93 -9.82
N ALA A 167 15.92 -0.28 -10.36
CA ALA A 167 14.65 -0.74 -10.93
C ALA A 167 13.54 -0.84 -9.86
N THR A 168 13.87 -1.41 -8.70
CA THR A 168 12.96 -1.54 -7.55
C THR A 168 12.49 -0.18 -7.06
N HIS A 169 13.41 0.76 -6.86
CA HIS A 169 13.11 2.12 -6.41
C HIS A 169 12.33 2.93 -7.45
N ALA A 170 12.57 2.70 -8.74
CA ALA A 170 11.80 3.34 -9.80
C ALA A 170 10.34 2.89 -9.79
N LEU A 171 10.08 1.59 -9.60
CA LEU A 171 8.72 1.05 -9.45
C LEU A 171 8.04 1.61 -8.21
N GLU A 172 8.74 1.63 -7.08
CA GLU A 172 8.23 2.21 -5.83
C GLU A 172 7.89 3.69 -6.01
N ALA A 173 8.73 4.45 -6.73
CA ALA A 173 8.51 5.87 -7.01
C ALA A 173 7.27 6.15 -7.88
N VAL A 174 6.82 5.19 -8.71
CA VAL A 174 5.60 5.29 -9.52
C VAL A 174 4.33 5.01 -8.70
N GLY A 175 4.44 4.29 -7.58
CA GLY A 175 3.31 4.01 -6.70
C GLY A 175 2.74 5.27 -6.04
N PRO A 176 1.57 5.20 -5.39
CA PRO A 176 1.08 6.30 -4.54
C PRO A 176 2.11 6.64 -3.45
N ALA A 177 2.20 7.91 -3.05
CA ALA A 177 3.12 8.34 -1.99
C ALA A 177 2.78 7.64 -0.66
N SER A 178 3.78 7.29 0.16
CA SER A 178 3.48 6.86 1.54
C SER A 178 2.79 8.01 2.28
N GLY A 179 1.69 7.71 2.96
CA GLY A 179 0.80 8.70 3.54
C GLY A 179 -0.38 9.10 2.65
N GLU A 180 -0.50 8.52 1.44
CA GLU A 180 -1.77 8.53 0.74
C GLU A 180 -2.82 7.75 1.54
N PRO A 181 -4.03 8.30 1.68
CA PRO A 181 -5.06 7.71 2.50
C PRO A 181 -5.41 6.28 2.05
N THR A 182 -5.22 5.28 2.92
CA THR A 182 -5.78 3.95 2.69
C THR A 182 -7.28 4.04 2.96
N LEU A 183 -8.09 3.86 1.92
CA LEU A 183 -9.55 3.89 2.03
C LEU A 183 -10.11 2.46 1.99
N ARG A 184 -10.76 2.04 3.08
CA ARG A 184 -11.66 0.89 3.07
C ARG A 184 -13.09 1.39 2.91
N LEU A 185 -13.85 0.75 2.02
CA LEU A 185 -15.21 1.13 1.68
C LEU A 185 -16.12 -0.10 1.69
N SER A 186 -17.24 -0.01 2.41
CA SER A 186 -18.36 -0.94 2.33
C SER A 186 -19.62 -0.19 1.96
N VAL A 187 -20.41 -0.74 1.03
CA VAL A 187 -21.70 -0.17 0.61
C VAL A 187 -22.78 -1.24 0.71
N GLU A 188 -23.84 -0.91 1.43
CA GLU A 188 -24.99 -1.77 1.67
C GLU A 188 -26.28 -1.02 1.33
N VAL A 189 -27.36 -1.76 1.08
CA VAL A 189 -28.70 -1.17 0.91
C VAL A 189 -29.49 -1.40 2.19
N VAL A 190 -29.87 -0.31 2.86
CA VAL A 190 -30.64 -0.34 4.10
C VAL A 190 -32.03 0.24 3.88
N GLU A 191 -32.91 0.17 4.89
CA GLU A 191 -34.24 0.78 4.84
C GLU A 191 -34.09 2.31 4.70
N GLY A 192 -34.41 2.84 3.51
CA GLY A 192 -34.27 4.26 3.17
C GLY A 192 -33.23 4.60 2.09
N GLY A 193 -32.47 3.62 1.59
CA GLY A 193 -31.54 3.82 0.46
C GLY A 193 -30.16 3.18 0.67
N PRO A 194 -29.22 3.37 -0.27
CA PRO A 194 -27.83 2.97 -0.08
C PRO A 194 -27.19 3.68 1.12
N GLN A 195 -26.47 2.90 1.93
CA GLN A 195 -25.58 3.35 2.98
C GLN A 195 -24.15 2.95 2.63
N ALA A 196 -23.21 3.88 2.80
CA ALA A 196 -21.79 3.63 2.71
C ALA A 196 -21.13 3.86 4.07
N ASP A 197 -20.25 2.96 4.44
CA ASP A 197 -19.37 3.08 5.60
C ASP A 197 -17.92 3.07 5.07
N ILE A 198 -17.09 4.00 5.56
CA ILE A 198 -15.68 4.08 5.19
C ILE A 198 -14.76 4.09 6.41
N SER A 199 -13.53 3.63 6.18
CA SER A 199 -12.40 3.84 7.08
C SER A 199 -11.23 4.40 6.26
N LEU A 200 -10.78 5.59 6.63
CA LEU A 200 -9.70 6.35 6.02
C LEU A 200 -8.49 6.34 6.95
N GLU A 201 -7.39 5.71 6.54
CA GLU A 201 -6.13 5.77 7.27
C GLU A 201 -5.20 6.78 6.62
N ALA A 202 -4.96 7.91 7.25
CA ALA A 202 -4.08 8.95 6.74
C ALA A 202 -3.20 9.52 7.85
N GLY A 203 -1.88 9.54 7.65
CA GLY A 203 -0.93 10.11 8.62
C GLY A 203 -0.95 9.42 10.00
N GLY A 204 -1.23 8.12 10.05
CA GLY A 204 -1.32 7.33 11.29
C GLY A 204 -2.62 7.52 12.09
N GLU A 205 -3.58 8.31 11.58
CA GLU A 205 -4.91 8.45 12.16
C GLU A 205 -5.92 7.69 11.31
N THR A 206 -6.76 6.87 11.95
CA THR A 206 -7.92 6.25 11.31
C THR A 206 -9.14 7.14 11.54
N ARG A 207 -9.79 7.56 10.45
CA ARG A 207 -11.06 8.28 10.47
C ARG A 207 -12.14 7.41 9.86
N THR A 208 -13.28 7.33 10.50
CA THR A 208 -14.44 6.60 9.97
C THR A 208 -15.54 7.57 9.61
N GLY A 209 -16.30 7.24 8.57
CA GLY A 209 -17.43 8.05 8.15
C GLY A 209 -18.56 7.19 7.59
N ARG A 210 -19.78 7.66 7.75
CA ARG A 210 -21.00 7.02 7.25
C ARG A 210 -21.81 7.99 6.41
N GLY A 211 -22.34 7.52 5.30
CA GLY A 211 -23.19 8.31 4.41
C GLY A 211 -24.38 7.51 3.92
N THR A 212 -25.57 8.13 3.95
CA THR A 212 -26.79 7.61 3.34
C THR A 212 -27.28 8.59 2.28
N ALA A 213 -27.81 8.07 1.18
CA ALA A 213 -28.37 8.90 0.10
C ALA A 213 -29.33 8.09 -0.79
N GLU A 214 -29.94 8.74 -1.78
CA GLU A 214 -30.76 8.07 -2.79
C GLU A 214 -29.91 7.30 -3.83
N SER A 215 -28.64 7.69 -4.02
CA SER A 215 -27.70 7.05 -4.93
C SER A 215 -26.46 6.51 -4.20
N PRO A 216 -25.87 5.38 -4.64
CA PRO A 216 -24.70 4.82 -3.97
C PRO A 216 -23.48 5.73 -4.08
N PHE A 217 -23.33 6.48 -5.18
CA PHE A 217 -22.23 7.43 -5.35
C PHE A 217 -22.33 8.59 -4.36
N GLU A 218 -23.54 9.11 -4.17
CA GLU A 218 -23.77 10.16 -3.19
C GLU A 218 -23.58 9.65 -1.75
N ALA A 219 -24.03 8.42 -1.45
CA ALA A 219 -23.80 7.79 -0.15
C ALA A 219 -22.29 7.66 0.15
N VAL A 220 -21.50 7.20 -0.82
CA VAL A 220 -20.04 7.11 -0.71
C VAL A 220 -19.41 8.49 -0.50
N ALA A 221 -19.77 9.49 -1.31
CA ALA A 221 -19.23 10.83 -1.16
C ALA A 221 -19.57 11.42 0.22
N ARG A 222 -20.80 11.23 0.72
CA ARG A 222 -21.19 11.64 2.08
C ARG A 222 -20.39 10.93 3.15
N ALA A 223 -20.15 9.63 3.02
CA ALA A 223 -19.33 8.86 3.97
C ALA A 223 -17.90 9.41 4.04
N VAL A 224 -17.31 9.78 2.89
CA VAL A 224 -16.00 10.44 2.84
C VAL A 224 -16.01 11.77 3.59
N LEU A 225 -17.02 12.62 3.39
CA LEU A 225 -17.09 13.91 4.08
C LEU A 225 -17.35 13.77 5.59
N ASP A 226 -18.15 12.78 5.99
CA ASP A 226 -18.44 12.49 7.40
C ASP A 226 -17.18 12.12 8.19
N ALA A 227 -16.21 11.45 7.55
CA ALA A 227 -14.91 11.17 8.16
C ALA A 227 -14.12 12.45 8.53
N PHE A 228 -14.48 13.61 7.98
CA PHE A 228 -13.95 14.93 8.33
C PHE A 228 -14.88 15.72 9.28
N ARG A 229 -15.79 15.04 9.98
CA ARG A 229 -16.59 15.57 11.11
C ARG A 229 -17.36 16.86 10.80
N GLY A 230 -17.95 16.94 9.60
CA GLY A 230 -18.82 18.05 9.20
C GLY A 230 -18.11 19.34 8.78
N GLU A 231 -16.79 19.29 8.52
CA GLU A 231 -16.04 20.40 7.93
C GLU A 231 -16.51 20.77 6.51
N PHE A 232 -17.12 19.81 5.80
CA PHE A 232 -17.48 19.92 4.39
C PHE A 232 -18.93 19.50 4.15
N GLN A 233 -19.56 20.10 3.15
CA GLN A 233 -20.87 19.74 2.65
C GLN A 233 -20.77 19.25 1.20
N LEU A 234 -21.56 18.23 0.89
CA LEU A 234 -21.65 17.70 -0.47
C LEU A 234 -22.57 18.61 -1.30
N VAL A 235 -22.04 19.16 -2.38
CA VAL A 235 -22.83 19.92 -3.37
C VAL A 235 -23.29 19.02 -4.50
N HIS A 236 -22.40 18.13 -4.97
CA HIS A 236 -22.70 17.20 -6.06
C HIS A 236 -21.84 15.94 -5.96
N ALA A 237 -22.42 14.80 -6.28
CA ALA A 237 -21.71 13.57 -6.58
C ALA A 237 -22.39 12.90 -7.78
N GLY A 238 -21.60 12.55 -8.79
CA GLY A 238 -22.12 11.95 -10.01
C GLY A 238 -21.08 11.14 -10.74
N LEU A 239 -21.56 10.17 -11.51
CA LEU A 239 -20.74 9.40 -12.44
C LEU A 239 -21.12 9.80 -13.86
N GLN A 240 -20.14 10.13 -14.68
CA GLN A 240 -20.30 10.41 -16.09
C GLN A 240 -19.47 9.45 -16.93
N GLU A 241 -19.84 9.31 -18.20
CA GLU A 241 -19.06 8.56 -19.18
C GLU A 241 -18.41 9.55 -20.14
N ALA A 242 -17.09 9.46 -20.29
CA ALA A 242 -16.30 10.29 -21.19
C ALA A 242 -15.32 9.42 -21.96
N GLY A 243 -15.45 9.37 -23.29
CA GLY A 243 -14.54 8.57 -24.13
C GLY A 243 -14.60 7.06 -23.88
N GLY A 244 -15.71 6.54 -23.35
CA GLY A 244 -15.86 5.14 -22.95
C GLY A 244 -15.31 4.81 -21.56
N GLU A 245 -14.77 5.79 -20.85
CA GLU A 245 -14.33 5.64 -19.46
C GLU A 245 -15.34 6.27 -18.49
N ARG A 246 -15.45 5.68 -17.30
CA ARG A 246 -16.30 6.19 -16.22
C ARG A 246 -15.52 7.19 -15.38
N VAL A 247 -16.01 8.42 -15.33
CA VAL A 247 -15.43 9.54 -14.57
C VAL A 247 -16.37 9.84 -13.40
N ALA A 248 -15.87 9.74 -12.17
CA ALA A 248 -16.57 10.26 -11.01
C ALA A 248 -16.25 11.75 -10.85
N LEU A 249 -17.28 12.57 -10.59
CA LEU A 249 -17.17 13.99 -10.32
C LEU A 249 -17.83 14.30 -8.98
N VAL A 250 -17.08 14.94 -8.08
CA VAL A 250 -17.57 15.32 -6.76
C VAL A 250 -17.26 16.79 -6.51
N ILE A 251 -18.28 17.55 -6.09
CA ILE A 251 -18.15 18.95 -5.69
C ILE A 251 -18.47 19.05 -4.21
N VAL A 252 -17.54 19.64 -3.47
CA VAL A 252 -17.65 19.86 -2.02
C VAL A 252 -17.50 21.33 -1.71
N GLU A 253 -18.10 21.77 -0.62
CA GLU A 253 -18.04 23.14 -0.13
C GLU A 253 -17.65 23.12 1.36
N ASP A 254 -16.77 24.02 1.81
CA ASP A 254 -16.47 24.16 3.25
C ASP A 254 -17.39 25.17 3.95
N VAL A 255 -17.19 25.31 5.26
CA VAL A 255 -17.89 26.29 6.12
C VAL A 255 -17.68 27.75 5.72
N LEU A 256 -16.72 28.07 4.86
CA LEU A 256 -16.46 29.41 4.32
C LEU A 256 -17.10 29.61 2.94
N ALA A 257 -17.90 28.66 2.46
CA ALA A 257 -18.48 28.59 1.13
C ALA A 257 -17.44 28.48 -0.01
N GLU A 258 -16.21 28.05 0.28
CA GLU A 258 -15.21 27.75 -0.73
C GLU A 258 -15.48 26.38 -1.35
N ARG A 259 -15.43 26.30 -2.68
CA ARG A 259 -15.77 25.09 -3.43
C ARG A 259 -14.55 24.40 -4.00
N GLY A 260 -14.61 23.07 -4.01
CA GLY A 260 -13.60 22.22 -4.59
C GLY A 260 -14.25 21.16 -5.44
N LEU A 261 -13.71 20.99 -6.64
CA LEU A 261 -14.08 19.93 -7.56
C LEU A 261 -13.01 18.85 -7.47
N GLY A 262 -13.40 17.60 -7.31
CA GLY A 262 -12.54 16.44 -7.51
C GLY A 262 -13.09 15.57 -8.63
N SER A 263 -12.18 14.86 -9.29
CA SER A 263 -12.48 14.01 -10.44
C SER A 263 -11.57 12.79 -10.45
N ALA A 264 -12.14 11.61 -10.63
CA ALA A 264 -11.33 10.39 -10.72
C ALA A 264 -11.86 9.44 -11.80
N LEU A 265 -10.92 8.78 -12.46
CA LEU A 265 -11.17 7.67 -13.38
C LEU A 265 -11.00 6.36 -12.61
N GLY A 266 -11.85 5.37 -12.90
CA GLY A 266 -11.70 4.05 -12.29
C GLY A 266 -12.63 3.00 -12.88
N GLN A 267 -12.15 1.76 -12.87
CA GLN A 267 -12.95 0.58 -13.26
C GLN A 267 -14.06 0.30 -12.25
N ASP A 268 -13.82 0.58 -10.96
CA ASP A 268 -14.85 0.59 -9.91
C ASP A 268 -15.39 2.03 -9.70
N PRO A 269 -16.66 2.28 -10.05
CA PRO A 269 -17.29 3.58 -9.87
C PRO A 269 -17.36 4.07 -8.41
N LEU A 270 -17.47 3.15 -7.43
CA LEU A 270 -17.57 3.51 -6.02
C LEU A 270 -16.21 3.99 -5.50
N GLN A 271 -15.14 3.28 -5.85
CA GLN A 271 -13.78 3.68 -5.52
C GLN A 271 -13.40 4.99 -6.20
N ALA A 272 -13.74 5.15 -7.49
CA ALA A 272 -13.54 6.41 -8.20
C ALA A 272 -14.29 7.58 -7.53
N THR A 273 -15.52 7.35 -7.07
CA THR A 273 -16.30 8.38 -6.35
C THR A 273 -15.63 8.78 -5.05
N ALA A 274 -15.12 7.82 -4.29
CA ALA A 274 -14.43 8.13 -3.03
C ALA A 274 -13.11 8.89 -3.26
N ALA A 275 -12.34 8.50 -4.29
CA ALA A 275 -11.12 9.21 -4.69
C ALA A 275 -11.42 10.65 -5.12
N ALA A 276 -12.45 10.86 -5.96
CA ALA A 276 -12.91 12.19 -6.35
C ALA A 276 -13.35 13.03 -5.14
N ALA A 277 -14.02 12.43 -4.16
CA ALA A 277 -14.41 13.13 -2.93
C ALA A 277 -13.19 13.57 -2.09
N LEU A 278 -12.19 12.70 -1.93
CA LEU A 278 -10.95 13.03 -1.22
C LEU A 278 -10.17 14.15 -1.93
N GLU A 279 -10.07 14.09 -3.26
CA GLU A 279 -9.44 15.16 -4.05
C GLU A 279 -10.18 16.49 -3.87
N ALA A 280 -11.51 16.48 -3.93
CA ALA A 280 -12.32 17.67 -3.74
C ALA A 280 -12.06 18.33 -2.37
N VAL A 281 -11.99 17.53 -1.31
CA VAL A 281 -11.65 17.98 0.06
C VAL A 281 -10.25 18.61 0.10
N GLY A 282 -9.25 17.97 -0.52
CA GLY A 282 -7.90 18.51 -0.62
C GLY A 282 -7.87 19.89 -1.30
N ARG A 283 -8.56 20.03 -2.44
CA ARG A 283 -8.62 21.29 -3.17
C ARG A 283 -9.33 22.41 -2.41
N VAL A 284 -10.39 22.11 -1.65
CA VAL A 284 -11.04 23.11 -0.78
C VAL A 284 -10.08 23.56 0.32
N ARG A 285 -9.41 22.62 1.00
CA ARG A 285 -8.46 22.96 2.06
C ARG A 285 -7.35 23.90 1.57
N ASP A 286 -6.82 23.63 0.38
CA ASP A 286 -5.82 24.49 -0.26
C ASP A 286 -6.38 25.88 -0.60
N ALA A 287 -7.60 25.96 -1.13
CA ALA A 287 -8.27 27.22 -1.43
C ALA A 287 -8.51 28.05 -0.15
N SER A 288 -9.06 27.42 0.89
CA SER A 288 -9.33 28.07 2.17
C SER A 288 -8.05 28.51 2.89
N ALA A 289 -6.96 27.75 2.76
CA ALA A 289 -5.65 28.15 3.27
C ALA A 289 -5.09 29.39 2.57
N ARG A 290 -5.24 29.48 1.23
CA ARG A 290 -4.87 30.67 0.45
C ARG A 290 -5.71 31.89 0.86
N ALA A 291 -7.03 31.75 0.92
CA ALA A 291 -7.94 32.83 1.30
C ALA A 291 -7.64 33.40 2.71
N ARG A 292 -7.26 32.53 3.67
CA ARG A 292 -6.86 32.96 5.03
C ARG A 292 -5.53 33.73 5.03
N ARG A 293 -4.57 33.37 4.17
CA ARG A 293 -3.30 34.11 4.03
C ARG A 293 -3.52 35.49 3.43
N ASP A 294 -4.35 35.60 2.40
CA ASP A 294 -4.62 36.87 1.73
C ASP A 294 -5.36 37.86 2.65
N ARG A 295 -6.30 37.39 3.47
CA ARG A 295 -6.96 38.24 4.50
C ARG A 295 -6.01 38.75 5.58
N ARG A 296 -4.95 38.00 5.92
CA ARG A 296 -3.92 38.46 6.87
C ARG A 296 -2.96 39.48 6.26
N MET A 297 -2.74 39.43 4.94
CA MET A 297 -1.91 40.38 4.21
C MET A 297 -2.67 41.66 3.84
N GLY A 298 -4.00 41.59 3.67
CA GLY A 298 -4.87 42.72 3.31
C GLY A 298 -5.22 43.69 4.45
N THR A 299 -4.83 43.42 5.70
CA THR A 299 -5.03 44.34 6.84
C THR A 299 -3.80 45.21 7.08
N PHE A 300 -3.46 46.06 6.11
CA PHE A 300 -2.73 47.30 6.37
C PHE A 300 -3.62 48.46 5.91
N PRO A 301 -4.15 49.29 6.82
CA PRO A 301 -4.81 50.51 6.37
C PRO A 301 -3.78 51.41 5.67
N PRO A 302 -4.14 52.12 4.60
CA PRO A 302 -3.28 53.15 4.06
C PRO A 302 -3.03 54.17 5.18
N SER A 303 -1.77 54.37 5.54
CA SER A 303 -1.39 55.42 6.49
C SER A 303 -1.68 56.79 5.87
N PRO A 304 -2.18 57.77 6.66
CA PRO A 304 -2.56 59.09 6.18
C PRO A 304 -1.40 59.91 5.63
#